data_AF-A0A830CNP0-F1
#
_entry.id   AF-A0A830CNP0-F1
#
_cell.length_a   1.000
_cell.length_b   1.000
_cell.length_c   1.000
_cell.angle_alpha   90.00
_cell.angle_beta   90.00
_cell.angle_gamma   90.00
#
_symmetry.space_group_name_H-M   'P 1'
#
loop_
_entity.id
_entity.type
_entity.pdbx_description
1 polymer ?
#
loop_
_entity_poly.entity_id
_entity_poly.type
_entity_poly.pdbx_seq_one_letter_code
_entity_poly.pdbx_strand_id
1 'polypeptide(L)' 'MWIDPLMCTRSKQVISGLRRRANRLEEELSRNKRREKWLLLVLVCSWIVTYAYK' A
#
# COMPACT_ATOMS: atom_id res chain seq x y z
N MET A 1 5.17 -30.68 2.43
CA MET A 1 4.40 -29.86 1.48
C MET A 1 3.05 -29.57 2.13
N TRP A 2 2.76 -28.32 2.47
CA TRP A 2 1.48 -27.96 3.09
C TRP A 2 0.43 -27.82 1.98
N ILE A 3 -0.64 -28.60 2.07
CA ILE A 3 -1.73 -28.65 1.10
C ILE A 3 -2.96 -28.16 1.82
N ASP A 4 -3.52 -27.04 1.35
CA ASP A 4 -4.77 -26.52 1.88
C ASP A 4 -5.87 -27.59 1.81
N PRO A 5 -6.68 -27.75 2.87
CA PRO A 5 -7.81 -28.66 2.82
C PRO A 5 -8.79 -28.23 1.72
N LEU A 6 -9.55 -29.19 1.19
CA LEU A 6 -10.52 -28.95 0.13
C LEU A 6 -11.58 -27.94 0.59
N MET A 7 -11.41 -26.67 0.17
CA MET A 7 -12.36 -25.62 0.43
C MET A 7 -13.63 -25.82 -0.41
N CYS A 8 -14.79 -25.54 0.18
CA CYS A 8 -16.06 -25.50 -0.54
C CYS A 8 -15.97 -24.54 -1.75
N THR A 9 -16.62 -24.90 -2.86
CA THR A 9 -16.60 -24.12 -4.12
C THR A 9 -17.03 -22.67 -3.92
N ARG A 10 -18.04 -22.44 -3.07
CA ARG A 10 -18.49 -21.09 -2.68
C ARG A 10 -17.37 -20.31 -2.00
N SER A 11 -16.67 -20.93 -1.05
CA SER A 11 -15.58 -20.31 -0.31
C SER A 11 -14.42 -19.92 -1.25
N LYS A 12 -14.08 -20.77 -2.24
CA LYS A 12 -13.05 -20.44 -3.25
C LYS A 12 -13.40 -19.18 -4.06
N GLN A 13 -14.65 -19.03 -4.46
CA GLN A 13 -15.12 -17.83 -5.18
C GLN A 13 -15.12 -16.58 -4.29
N VAL A 14 -15.58 -16.70 -3.04
CA VAL A 14 -15.63 -15.55 -2.11
C VAL A 14 -14.21 -15.12 -1.70
N ILE A 15 -13.35 -16.05 -1.31
CA ILE A 15 -11.98 -15.77 -0.85
C ILE A 15 -11.14 -15.16 -1.98
N SER A 16 -11.28 -15.66 -3.22
CA SER A 16 -10.57 -15.06 -4.36
C SER A 16 -11.04 -13.63 -4.66
N GLY A 17 -12.34 -13.36 -4.55
CA GLY A 17 -12.89 -12.00 -4.67
C GLY A 17 -12.36 -11.06 -3.58
N LEU A 18 -12.35 -11.52 -2.32
CA LEU A 18 -11.80 -10.77 -1.18
C LEU A 18 -10.31 -10.50 -1.35
N ARG A 19 -9.52 -11.49 -1.79
CA ARG A 19 -8.09 -11.34 -2.04
C ARG A 19 -7.80 -10.28 -3.11
N ARG A 20 -8.58 -10.25 -4.20
CA ARG A 20 -8.45 -9.21 -5.23
C ARG A 20 -8.72 -7.81 -4.67
N ARG A 21 -9.75 -7.67 -3.82
CA ARG A 21 -10.08 -6.39 -3.17
C ARG A 21 -8.98 -5.95 -2.20
N ALA A 22 -8.47 -6.88 -1.38
CA ALA A 22 -7.37 -6.62 -0.46
C ALA A 22 -6.12 -6.15 -1.21
N ASN A 23 -5.72 -6.84 -2.28
CA ASN A 23 -4.56 -6.45 -3.09
C ASN A 23 -4.72 -5.05 -3.70
N ARG A 24 -5.92 -4.73 -4.22
CA ARG A 24 -6.20 -3.38 -4.72
C ARG A 24 -6.08 -2.31 -3.63
N LEU A 25 -6.61 -2.58 -2.44
CA LEU A 25 -6.51 -1.66 -1.31
C LEU A 25 -5.06 -1.47 -0.85
N GLU A 26 -4.26 -2.53 -0.82
CA GLU A 26 -2.83 -2.46 -0.51
C GLU A 26 -2.06 -1.64 -1.56
N GLU A 27 -2.37 -1.82 -2.85
CA GLU A 27 -1.81 -1.02 -3.93
C GLU A 27 -2.18 0.48 -3.80
N GLU A 28 -3.44 0.80 -3.52
CA GLU A 28 -3.88 2.18 -3.30
C GLU A 28 -3.19 2.81 -2.07
N LEU A 29 -3.06 2.04 -0.98
CA LEU A 29 -2.41 2.47 0.25
C LEU A 29 -0.90 2.68 0.06
N SER A 30 -0.23 1.80 -0.68
CA SER A 30 1.19 1.94 -1.01
C SER A 30 1.47 3.18 -1.88
N ARG A 31 0.59 3.47 -2.85
CA ARG A 31 0.64 4.69 -3.67
C ARG A 31 0.48 5.95 -2.81
N ASN A 32 -0.47 5.96 -1.89
CA ASN A 32 -0.68 7.09 -0.98
C ASN A 32 0.51 7.29 -0.03
N LYS A 33 1.04 6.22 0.58
CA LYS A 33 2.25 6.28 1.42
C LYS A 33 3.46 6.81 0.66
N ARG A 34 3.62 6.44 -0.63
CA ARG A 34 4.71 6.96 -1.46
C ARG A 34 4.57 8.47 -1.66
N ARG A 35 3.36 8.97 -1.92
CA ARG A 35 3.10 10.41 -2.05
C ARG A 35 3.38 11.17 -0.75
N GLU A 36 2.94 10.63 0.38
CA GLU A 36 3.21 11.23 1.70
C GLU A 36 4.72 11.38 1.96
N LYS A 37 5.51 10.32 1.71
CA LYS A 37 6.97 10.38 1.85
C LYS A 37 7.61 11.43 0.95
N TRP A 38 7.14 11.56 -0.30
CA TRP A 38 7.62 12.60 -1.21
C TRP A 38 7.30 14.01 -0.73
N LEU A 39 6.08 14.24 -0.25
CA LEU A 39 5.67 15.55 0.29
C LEU A 39 6.51 15.91 1.53
N LEU A 40 6.75 14.95 2.42
CA LEU A 40 7.62 15.15 3.58
C LEU A 40 9.05 15.48 3.18
N LEU A 41 9.61 14.79 2.18
CA LEU A 41 10.95 15.10 1.67
C LEU A 41 11.02 16.51 1.09
N VAL A 42 10.03 16.91 0.28
CA VAL A 42 9.96 18.28 -0.28
C VAL A 42 9.86 19.33 0.82
N LEU A 43 9.05 19.08 1.85
CA LEU A 43 8.90 19.97 2.99
C LEU A 43 10.24 20.12 3.73
N VAL A 44 10.92 19.02 4.05
CA VAL A 44 12.22 19.05 4.72
C VAL A 44 13.27 19.76 3.87
N CYS A 45 13.35 19.46 2.57
CA CYS A 45 14.26 20.14 1.66
C CYS A 45 13.98 21.65 1.61
N SER A 46 12.72 22.06 1.55
CA SER A 46 12.35 23.48 1.58
C SER A 46 12.86 24.16 2.85
N TRP A 47 12.73 23.52 4.01
CA TRP A 47 13.21 24.06 5.28
C TRP A 47 14.74 24.16 5.33
N ILE A 48 15.44 23.14 4.83
CA ILE A 48 16.92 23.14 4.75
C ILE A 48 17.39 24.28 3.85
N VAL A 49 16.77 24.46 2.69
CA VAL A 49 17.05 25.58 1.78
C VAL A 49 16.80 26.90 2.50
N THR A 50 15.62 27.11 3.08
CA THR A 50 15.33 28.35 3.82
C THR A 50 16.35 28.65 4.92
N TYR A 51 16.83 27.63 5.65
CA TYR A 51 17.85 27.82 6.69
C TYR A 51 19.24 28.10 6.11
N ALA A 52 19.62 27.46 5.00
CA ALA A 52 20.92 27.65 4.37
C ALA A 52 21.07 29.01 3.67
N TYR A 53 19.96 29.58 3.18
CA TYR A 53 19.92 30.90 2.53
C TYR A 53 19.58 32.04 3.49
N LYS A 54 19.37 31.76 4.78
CA LYS A 54 19.14 32.76 5.83
C LYS A 54 20.43 33.06 6.57
#